data_AF-A0A7S2VPS9-F1
#
_entry.id   AF-A0A7S2VPS9-F1
#
_cell.length_a   1.000
_cell.length_b   1.000
_cell.length_c   1.000
_cell.angle_alpha   90.00
_cell.angle_beta   90.00
_cell.angle_gamma   90.00
#
_symmetry.space_group_name_H-M   'P 1'
#
loop_
_entity.id
_entity.type
_entity.pdbx_description
1 polymer ?
#
loop_
_entity_poly.entity_id
_entity_poly.type
_entity_poly.pdbx_seq_one_letter_code
_entity_poly.pdbx_strand_id
1 'polypeptide(L)'
;VTYNQAGNLVDAAAGVWAKHVVHMELPSGVRLTVFRWSNYIDLRITMPAHPGQDGACGNFNGNAADDTTVAIQARVGVRVGQGELLFSHREELHFSATEKRLIASCAPAKYAKAYAECQQQLSGPHLHNQRKECVLDKCWGGNEHTLRYAK
;
A
#
# COMPACT_ATOMS: atom_id res chain seq x y z
N VAL A 1 22.38 -6.00 8.82
CA VAL A 1 21.45 -4.85 8.71
C VAL A 1 22.27 -3.58 8.78
N THR A 2 22.05 -2.62 7.88
CA THR A 2 22.72 -1.31 7.90
C THR A 2 21.68 -0.18 7.78
N TYR A 3 21.95 0.97 8.40
CA TYR A 3 21.06 2.13 8.38
C TYR A 3 21.83 3.38 7.94
N ASN A 4 21.35 4.05 6.89
CA ASN A 4 22.02 5.22 6.30
C ASN A 4 21.03 6.05 5.44
N GLN A 5 21.55 6.94 4.60
CA GLN A 5 20.79 7.76 3.64
C GLN A 5 21.01 7.34 2.17
N ALA A 6 21.70 6.22 1.94
CA ALA A 6 22.09 5.74 0.62
C ALA A 6 20.97 4.92 -0.03
N GLY A 7 20.90 4.96 -1.36
CA GLY A 7 19.91 4.21 -2.15
C GLY A 7 19.07 5.10 -3.07
N ASN A 8 18.72 4.54 -4.22
CA ASN A 8 17.81 5.17 -5.17
C ASN A 8 16.38 5.01 -4.68
N LEU A 9 15.64 6.11 -4.57
CA LEU A 9 14.24 6.10 -4.14
C LEU A 9 13.39 5.19 -5.04
N VAL A 10 12.34 4.61 -4.46
CA VAL A 10 11.31 3.89 -5.21
C VAL A 10 10.41 4.90 -5.95
N ASP A 11 10.07 5.99 -5.28
CA ASP A 11 9.38 7.15 -5.85
C ASP A 11 10.29 8.39 -5.80
N ALA A 12 10.58 8.97 -6.97
CA ALA A 12 11.41 10.17 -7.06
C ALA A 12 10.77 11.40 -6.39
N ALA A 13 9.43 11.47 -6.34
CA ALA A 13 8.72 12.58 -5.72
C ALA A 13 8.97 12.67 -4.20
N ALA A 14 9.35 11.57 -3.55
CA ALA A 14 9.70 11.53 -2.13
C ALA A 14 11.05 12.19 -1.80
N GLY A 15 11.83 12.63 -2.81
CA GLY A 15 13.15 13.24 -2.64
C GLY A 15 13.17 14.56 -1.87
N VAL A 16 12.01 15.15 -1.61
CA VAL A 16 11.85 16.38 -0.80
C VAL A 16 11.99 16.14 0.71
N TRP A 17 11.92 14.89 1.17
CA TRP A 17 11.99 14.53 2.60
C TRP A 17 13.34 13.93 2.99
N ALA A 18 13.69 14.01 4.28
CA ALA A 18 14.89 13.37 4.82
C ALA A 18 14.80 11.84 4.66
N LYS A 19 15.84 11.24 4.08
CA LYS A 19 15.89 9.80 3.81
C LYS A 19 16.28 9.03 5.07
N HIS A 20 15.46 8.06 5.46
CA HIS A 20 15.77 7.09 6.51
C HIS A 20 15.74 5.69 5.89
N VAL A 21 16.91 5.12 5.60
CA VAL A 21 17.01 3.88 4.82
C VAL A 21 17.60 2.76 5.65
N VAL A 22 16.92 1.62 5.70
CA VAL A 22 17.42 0.37 6.29
C VAL A 22 17.69 -0.63 5.18
N HIS A 23 18.90 -1.18 5.12
CA HIS A 23 19.25 -2.29 4.24
C HIS A 23 19.42 -3.58 5.03
N MET A 24 18.86 -4.68 4.50
CA MET A 24 18.93 -6.00 5.09
C MET A 24 19.31 -7.01 4.01
N GLU A 25 20.31 -7.83 4.33
CA GLU A 25 20.62 -9.07 3.62
C GLU A 25 19.99 -10.19 4.44
N LEU A 26 19.07 -10.93 3.82
CA LEU A 26 18.35 -12.03 4.44
C LEU A 26 18.80 -13.36 3.77
N PRO A 27 18.51 -14.52 4.40
CA PRO A 27 18.76 -15.80 3.77
C PRO A 27 18.13 -15.93 2.36
N SER A 28 18.59 -16.92 1.61
CA SER A 28 18.08 -17.24 0.27
C SER A 28 18.27 -16.14 -0.78
N GLY A 29 19.21 -15.21 -0.57
CA GLY A 29 19.53 -14.16 -1.53
C GLY A 29 18.50 -13.01 -1.57
N VAL A 30 17.68 -12.88 -0.53
CA VAL A 30 16.72 -11.79 -0.40
C VAL A 30 17.42 -10.55 0.13
N ARG A 31 17.35 -9.45 -0.62
CA ARG A 31 17.85 -8.13 -0.24
C ARG A 31 16.69 -7.17 -0.11
N LEU A 32 16.60 -6.52 1.04
CA LEU A 32 15.53 -5.58 1.35
C LEU A 32 16.11 -4.20 1.62
N THR A 33 15.59 -3.20 0.92
CA THR A 33 15.82 -1.78 1.22
C THR A 33 14.51 -1.14 1.63
N VAL A 34 14.43 -0.66 2.87
CA VAL A 34 13.26 -0.02 3.44
C VAL A 34 13.52 1.47 3.54
N PHE A 35 12.73 2.27 2.82
CA PHE A 35 12.67 3.71 2.99
C PHE A 35 11.57 4.01 4.00
N ARG A 36 11.92 4.53 5.16
CA ARG A 36 10.94 4.90 6.19
C ARG A 36 10.68 6.39 6.13
N TRP A 37 9.40 6.72 6.02
CA TRP A 37 8.89 8.08 6.07
C TRP A 37 8.06 8.28 7.34
N SER A 38 7.59 9.49 7.58
CA SER A 38 6.80 9.81 8.78
C SER A 38 5.52 8.97 8.90
N ASN A 39 4.87 8.68 7.78
CA ASN A 39 3.55 8.06 7.73
C ASN A 39 3.50 6.83 6.80
N TYR A 40 4.63 6.39 6.24
CA TYR A 40 4.68 5.21 5.38
C TYR A 40 6.06 4.63 5.19
N ILE A 41 6.11 3.51 4.48
CA ILE A 41 7.34 2.89 4.02
C ILE A 41 7.27 2.66 2.52
N ASP A 42 8.41 2.78 1.85
CA ASP A 42 8.63 2.17 0.54
C ASP A 42 9.61 1.02 0.69
N LEU A 43 9.39 -0.03 -0.08
CA LEU A 43 10.18 -1.25 -0.03
C LEU A 43 10.75 -1.52 -1.41
N ARG A 44 12.04 -1.78 -1.48
CA ARG A 44 12.66 -2.44 -2.62
C ARG A 44 13.12 -3.82 -2.20
N ILE A 45 12.57 -4.83 -2.86
CA ILE A 45 12.90 -6.24 -2.65
C ILE A 45 13.67 -6.70 -3.89
N THR A 46 14.84 -7.30 -3.69
CA THR A 46 15.59 -7.97 -4.75
C THR A 46 15.85 -9.40 -4.30
N MET A 47 15.33 -10.36 -5.04
CA MET A 47 15.37 -11.78 -4.67
C MET A 47 15.28 -12.66 -5.92
N PRO A 48 15.76 -13.91 -5.87
CA PRO A 48 15.42 -14.90 -6.87
C PRO A 48 13.94 -15.31 -6.76
N ALA A 49 13.37 -15.85 -7.84
CA ALA A 49 12.04 -16.44 -7.79
C ALA A 49 12.05 -17.70 -6.91
N HIS A 50 11.08 -17.79 -6.00
CA HIS A 50 10.92 -18.95 -5.13
C HIS A 50 9.66 -19.75 -5.49
N PRO A 51 9.70 -21.09 -5.37
CA PRO A 51 8.51 -21.92 -5.54
C PRO A 51 7.38 -21.48 -4.61
N GLY A 52 6.19 -21.24 -5.17
CA GLY A 52 5.00 -20.83 -4.41
C GLY A 52 5.02 -19.38 -3.94
N GLN A 53 5.94 -18.54 -4.42
CA GLN A 53 5.94 -17.11 -4.12
C GLN A 53 4.68 -16.44 -4.65
N ASP A 54 3.94 -15.75 -3.78
CA ASP A 54 2.80 -14.90 -4.14
C ASP A 54 2.52 -13.91 -3.00
N GLY A 55 1.74 -12.87 -3.27
CA GLY A 55 1.36 -11.87 -2.28
C GLY A 55 0.92 -10.56 -2.90
N ALA A 56 0.85 -9.52 -2.07
CA ALA A 56 0.40 -8.19 -2.51
C ALA A 56 1.29 -7.54 -3.60
N CYS A 57 2.51 -8.03 -3.78
CA CYS A 57 3.44 -7.59 -4.82
C CYS A 57 3.50 -8.53 -6.04
N GLY A 58 2.61 -9.53 -6.11
CA GLY A 58 2.54 -10.51 -7.19
C GLY A 58 3.29 -11.81 -6.94
N ASN A 59 3.24 -12.71 -7.93
CA ASN A 59 3.80 -14.07 -7.85
C ASN A 59 5.18 -14.25 -8.52
N PHE A 60 5.68 -13.18 -9.14
CA PHE A 60 7.00 -13.14 -9.78
C PHE A 60 7.21 -14.17 -10.91
N ASN A 61 6.15 -14.54 -11.64
CA ASN A 61 6.20 -15.47 -12.78
C ASN A 61 6.54 -14.79 -14.13
N GLY A 62 6.76 -13.46 -14.14
CA GLY A 62 7.02 -12.67 -15.36
C GLY A 62 5.78 -12.20 -16.11
N ASN A 63 4.57 -12.49 -15.63
CA ASN A 63 3.30 -12.10 -16.23
C ASN A 63 2.57 -11.05 -15.39
N ALA A 64 2.87 -9.78 -15.66
CA ALA A 64 2.23 -8.65 -14.96
C ALA A 64 0.70 -8.59 -15.13
N ALA A 65 0.12 -9.25 -16.15
CA ALA A 65 -1.32 -9.23 -16.37
C ALA A 65 -2.10 -9.97 -15.28
N ASP A 66 -1.46 -10.91 -14.57
CA ASP A 66 -2.08 -11.58 -13.42
C ASP A 66 -1.77 -10.90 -12.07
N ASP A 67 -0.96 -9.85 -12.03
CA ASP A 67 -0.64 -9.10 -10.80
C ASP A 67 -1.54 -7.88 -10.57
N THR A 68 -2.74 -7.89 -11.16
CA THR A 68 -3.78 -6.90 -10.82
C THR A 68 -4.33 -7.16 -9.42
N THR A 69 -4.84 -6.12 -8.74
CA THR A 69 -5.42 -6.25 -7.40
C THR A 69 -6.50 -7.34 -7.34
N VAL A 70 -7.37 -7.42 -8.34
CA VAL A 70 -8.45 -8.43 -8.40
C VAL A 70 -7.88 -9.84 -8.56
N ALA A 71 -6.90 -10.01 -9.44
CA ALA A 71 -6.29 -11.32 -9.69
C ALA A 71 -5.48 -11.80 -8.47
N ILE A 72 -4.71 -10.92 -7.82
CA ILE A 72 -4.01 -11.22 -6.57
C ILE A 72 -5.01 -11.63 -5.49
N GLN A 73 -6.08 -10.84 -5.27
CA GLN A 73 -7.10 -11.16 -4.27
C GLN A 73 -7.78 -12.50 -4.53
N ALA A 74 -7.95 -12.90 -5.80
CA ALA A 74 -8.52 -14.20 -6.15
C ALA A 74 -7.56 -15.36 -5.79
N ARG A 75 -6.24 -15.16 -5.87
CA ARG A 75 -5.23 -16.19 -5.57
C ARG A 75 -4.92 -16.32 -4.09
N VAL A 76 -4.60 -15.20 -3.43
CA VAL A 76 -4.07 -15.17 -2.05
C VAL A 76 -5.04 -14.56 -1.04
N GLY A 77 -6.20 -14.10 -1.49
CA GLY A 77 -7.18 -13.44 -0.64
C GLY A 77 -6.89 -11.95 -0.40
N VAL A 78 -7.76 -11.31 0.38
CA VAL A 78 -7.69 -9.87 0.69
C VAL A 78 -6.75 -9.57 1.86
N ARG A 79 -6.53 -10.55 2.73
CA ARG A 79 -5.76 -10.42 3.96
C ARG A 79 -4.99 -11.73 4.21
N VAL A 80 -3.81 -11.62 4.82
CA VAL A 80 -3.02 -12.77 5.26
C VAL A 80 -3.89 -13.69 6.12
N GLY A 81 -3.88 -15.00 5.83
CA GLY A 81 -4.63 -16.00 6.57
C GLY A 81 -4.17 -16.08 8.03
N GLN A 82 -5.05 -16.51 8.95
CA GLN A 82 -4.70 -16.56 10.37
C GLN A 82 -3.50 -17.49 10.66
N GLY A 83 -3.36 -18.59 9.90
CA GLY A 83 -2.22 -19.51 10.04
C GLY A 83 -0.89 -18.98 9.49
N GLU A 84 -0.92 -17.86 8.75
CA GLU A 84 0.25 -17.23 8.11
C GLU A 84 0.60 -15.88 8.75
N LEU A 85 -0.21 -15.44 9.72
CA LEU A 85 -0.04 -14.16 10.38
C LEU A 85 1.16 -14.22 11.33
N LEU A 86 2.18 -13.41 11.05
CA LEU A 86 3.36 -13.28 11.92
C LEU A 86 3.08 -12.49 13.21
N PHE A 87 1.95 -11.78 13.26
CA PHE A 87 1.52 -10.98 14.40
C PHE A 87 0.57 -11.76 15.31
N SER A 88 0.60 -11.46 16.61
CA SER A 88 -0.25 -12.13 17.61
C SER A 88 -1.75 -11.90 17.39
N HIS A 89 -2.10 -10.81 16.70
CA HIS A 89 -3.46 -10.46 16.33
C HIS A 89 -3.44 -9.71 15.01
N ARG A 90 -4.58 -9.71 14.34
CA ARG A 90 -4.77 -8.95 13.11
C ARG A 90 -5.10 -7.50 13.47
N GLU A 91 -4.39 -6.57 12.84
CA GLU A 91 -4.74 -5.17 12.95
C GLU A 91 -6.12 -4.88 12.33
N GLU A 92 -6.93 -4.21 13.13
CA GLU A 92 -8.24 -3.74 12.72
C GLU A 92 -8.07 -2.49 11.85
N LEU A 93 -8.71 -2.48 10.69
CA LEU A 93 -8.70 -1.31 9.81
C LEU A 93 -9.63 -0.26 10.41
N HIS A 94 -9.04 0.72 11.09
CA HIS A 94 -9.76 1.84 11.65
C HIS A 94 -9.49 3.10 10.85
N PHE A 95 -10.57 3.69 10.35
CA PHE A 95 -10.54 5.08 9.92
C PHE A 95 -10.36 5.99 11.13
N SER A 96 -9.24 6.72 11.15
CA SER A 96 -8.95 7.74 12.15
C SER A 96 -10.03 8.82 12.15
N ALA A 97 -10.14 9.55 13.26
CA ALA A 97 -11.04 10.70 13.34
C ALA A 97 -10.71 11.76 12.28
N THR A 98 -9.43 11.90 11.92
CA THR A 98 -8.98 12.86 10.91
C THR A 98 -9.43 12.44 9.52
N GLU A 99 -9.23 11.20 9.11
CA GLU A 99 -9.66 10.74 7.79
C GLU A 99 -11.19 10.79 7.64
N LYS A 100 -11.94 10.48 8.70
CA LYS A 100 -13.41 10.66 8.73
C LYS A 100 -13.81 12.11 8.47
N ARG A 101 -13.12 13.06 9.11
CA ARG A 101 -13.34 14.50 8.89
C ARG A 101 -12.97 14.92 7.48
N LEU A 102 -11.86 14.43 6.93
CA LEU A 102 -11.42 14.73 5.57
C LEU A 102 -12.41 14.22 4.52
N ILE A 103 -12.95 13.01 4.68
CA ILE A 103 -14.02 12.52 3.80
C ILE A 103 -15.26 13.43 3.92
N ALA A 104 -15.66 13.77 5.16
CA ALA A 104 -16.82 14.64 5.39
C ALA A 104 -16.64 16.06 4.84
N SER A 105 -15.41 16.56 4.74
CA SER A 105 -15.09 17.87 4.18
C SER A 105 -14.90 17.85 2.65
N CYS A 106 -15.04 16.70 1.98
CA CYS A 106 -14.95 16.64 0.53
C CYS A 106 -16.16 17.31 -0.11
N ALA A 107 -15.93 18.19 -1.09
CA ALA A 107 -17.00 18.91 -1.78
C ALA A 107 -18.06 17.94 -2.34
N PRO A 108 -19.37 18.19 -2.19
CA PRO A 108 -20.42 17.21 -2.50
C PRO A 108 -20.34 16.63 -3.92
N ALA A 109 -20.10 17.48 -4.93
CA ALA A 109 -19.97 17.03 -6.32
C ALA A 109 -18.73 16.15 -6.53
N LYS A 110 -17.61 16.48 -5.86
CA LYS A 110 -16.37 15.70 -5.94
C LYS A 110 -16.53 14.35 -5.22
N TYR A 111 -17.17 14.35 -4.05
CA TYR A 111 -17.49 13.14 -3.31
C TYR A 111 -18.37 12.19 -4.13
N ALA A 112 -19.46 12.70 -4.72
CA ALA A 112 -20.37 11.87 -5.51
C ALA A 112 -19.66 11.21 -6.70
N LYS A 113 -18.83 11.97 -7.42
CA LYS A 113 -17.99 11.45 -8.51
C LYS A 113 -16.98 10.41 -8.00
N ALA A 114 -16.25 10.73 -6.94
CA ALA A 114 -15.27 9.83 -6.33
C ALA A 114 -15.92 8.51 -5.89
N TYR A 115 -17.08 8.59 -5.23
CA TYR A 115 -17.81 7.41 -4.78
C TYR A 115 -18.24 6.51 -5.94
N ALA A 116 -18.79 7.09 -7.02
CA ALA A 116 -19.18 6.35 -8.21
C ALA A 116 -17.98 5.66 -8.87
N GLU A 117 -16.86 6.37 -9.03
CA GLU A 117 -15.63 5.79 -9.58
C GLU A 117 -15.09 4.66 -8.69
N CYS A 118 -14.98 4.89 -7.38
CA CYS A 118 -14.50 3.90 -6.42
C CYS A 118 -15.40 2.66 -6.35
N GLN A 119 -16.72 2.83 -6.52
CA GLN A 119 -17.67 1.70 -6.58
C GLN A 119 -17.50 0.87 -7.87
N GLN A 120 -17.10 1.50 -8.98
CA GLN A 120 -16.83 0.78 -10.23
C GLN A 120 -15.46 0.08 -10.20
N GLN A 121 -14.44 0.75 -9.64
CA GLN A 121 -13.07 0.23 -9.58
C GLN A 121 -12.91 -0.89 -8.55
N LEU A 122 -13.64 -0.79 -7.44
CA LEU A 122 -13.63 -1.77 -6.37
C LEU A 122 -14.94 -2.56 -6.45
N SER A 123 -14.86 -3.79 -6.97
CA SER A 123 -15.96 -4.77 -7.01
C SER A 123 -15.63 -6.01 -6.18
N GLY A 124 -16.55 -6.47 -5.31
CA GLY A 124 -16.34 -7.64 -4.45
C GLY A 124 -16.89 -7.52 -3.01
N PRO A 125 -16.85 -8.62 -2.23
CA PRO A 125 -17.49 -8.72 -0.90
C PRO A 125 -16.75 -8.00 0.26
N HIS A 126 -15.51 -7.53 0.07
CA HIS A 126 -14.65 -7.03 1.17
C HIS A 126 -14.28 -5.53 1.11
N LEU A 127 -15.16 -4.69 0.56
CA LEU A 127 -14.81 -3.36 0.07
C LEU A 127 -15.22 -2.16 0.94
N HIS A 128 -15.85 -2.37 2.10
CA HIS A 128 -16.47 -1.24 2.82
C HIS A 128 -15.47 -0.17 3.28
N ASN A 129 -14.31 -0.58 3.78
CA ASN A 129 -13.25 0.37 4.16
C ASN A 129 -12.41 0.79 2.94
N GLN A 130 -12.14 -0.12 2.00
CA GLN A 130 -11.40 0.18 0.77
C GLN A 130 -12.07 1.26 -0.08
N ARG A 131 -13.41 1.29 -0.13
CA ARG A 131 -14.15 2.38 -0.80
C ARG A 131 -13.96 3.73 -0.11
N LYS A 132 -13.85 3.75 1.23
CA LYS A 132 -13.59 5.00 1.96
C LYS A 132 -12.16 5.50 1.72
N GLU A 133 -11.18 4.60 1.70
CA GLU A 133 -9.78 4.90 1.36
C GLU A 133 -9.70 5.47 -0.07
N CYS A 134 -10.28 4.78 -1.05
CA CYS A 134 -10.34 5.27 -2.43
C CYS A 134 -11.02 6.64 -2.54
N VAL A 135 -12.14 6.86 -1.83
CA VAL A 135 -12.81 8.16 -1.83
C VAL A 135 -11.94 9.24 -1.20
N LEU A 136 -11.25 8.94 -0.09
CA LEU A 136 -10.30 9.85 0.54
C LEU A 136 -9.19 10.25 -0.45
N ASP A 137 -8.61 9.29 -1.16
CA ASP A 137 -7.57 9.51 -2.18
C ASP A 137 -8.10 10.33 -3.36
N LYS A 138 -9.28 10.02 -3.89
CA LYS A 138 -9.88 10.81 -4.98
C LYS A 138 -10.21 12.23 -4.54
N CYS A 139 -10.61 12.41 -3.28
CA CYS A 139 -10.90 13.71 -2.70
C CYS A 139 -9.62 14.53 -2.42
N TRP A 140 -8.52 13.90 -2.00
CA TRP A 140 -7.37 14.62 -1.44
C TRP A 140 -5.97 14.16 -1.90
N GLY A 141 -5.82 12.96 -2.45
CA GLY A 141 -4.53 12.35 -2.82
C GLY A 141 -3.70 13.09 -3.88
N GLY A 142 -4.29 14.06 -4.60
CA GLY A 142 -3.58 14.88 -5.60
C GLY A 142 -3.03 16.22 -5.09
N ASN A 143 -3.12 16.53 -3.80
CA ASN A 143 -2.64 17.79 -3.22
C ASN A 143 -1.39 17.54 -2.34
N GLU A 144 -0.30 18.28 -2.57
CA GLU A 144 0.97 18.19 -1.82
C GLU A 144 0.80 18.32 -0.30
N HIS A 145 -0.14 19.15 0.17
CA HIS A 145 -0.45 19.25 1.60
C HIS A 145 -1.01 17.95 2.18
N THR A 146 -1.62 17.12 1.35
CA THR A 146 -2.16 15.83 1.74
C THR A 146 -1.13 14.74 1.68
N LEU A 147 0.00 14.85 0.98
CA LEU A 147 1.07 13.82 1.10
C LEU A 147 1.60 13.67 2.55
N ARG A 148 1.43 14.71 3.38
CA ARG A 148 1.75 14.68 4.81
C ARG A 148 0.73 13.93 5.67
N TYR A 149 -0.51 13.75 5.19
CA TYR A 149 -1.65 13.27 6.00
C TYR A 149 -2.49 12.16 5.34
N ALA A 150 -2.47 12.06 4.02
CA ALA A 150 -2.98 10.96 3.23
C ALA A 150 -1.87 9.92 3.13
N LYS A 151 -1.93 8.98 4.06
CA LYS A 151 -1.82 7.53 3.86
C LYS A 151 -2.63 6.89 4.97
#